data_AF-A0A1A2NZ27-F1
#
_entry.id   AF-A0A1A2NZ27-F1
#
_cell.length_a   1.000
_cell.length_b   1.000
_cell.length_c   1.000
_cell.angle_alpha   90.00
_cell.angle_beta   90.00
_cell.angle_gamma   90.00
#
_symmetry.space_group_name_H-M   'P 1'
#
loop_
_entity.id
_entity.type
_entity.pdbx_description
1 polymer ?
#
loop_
_entity_poly.entity_id
_entity_poly.type
_entity_poly.pdbx_seq_one_letter_code
_entity_poly.pdbx_strand_id
1 'polypeptide(L)'
;MFLADLFTRRLLVGAIGAGALSGTLLCATAGTAVAEPPPRPPNCTAADMAGVAAGVAAALSTYLYTHPDLNGFYTGLQDQPKDQIREDVQQYFNANPQEQSDLENIRQPLADIRQRCQWTPLLGQVGATP
;
A
#
# COMPACT_ATOMS: atom_id res chain seq x y z
N MET A 1 47.24 18.78 -9.70
CA MET A 1 47.92 19.74 -8.82
C MET A 1 47.12 21.03 -8.82
N PHE A 2 46.14 21.12 -7.92
CA PHE A 2 45.34 22.28 -7.46
C PHE A 2 44.37 21.71 -6.39
N LEU A 3 44.81 20.80 -5.50
CA LEU A 3 45.27 21.19 -4.17
C LEU A 3 44.85 22.60 -3.80
N ALA A 4 43.92 22.67 -2.84
CA ALA A 4 44.01 23.57 -1.70
C ALA A 4 44.19 25.05 -2.04
N ASP A 5 43.11 25.83 -2.16
CA ASP A 5 43.16 27.28 -1.86
C ASP A 5 41.80 28.00 -1.82
N LEU A 6 40.73 27.38 -1.29
CA LEU A 6 39.59 28.15 -0.77
C LEU A 6 39.25 27.79 0.69
N PHE A 7 40.16 27.08 1.36
CA PHE A 7 40.43 27.40 2.76
C PHE A 7 41.04 28.79 2.77
N THR A 8 40.26 29.82 3.14
CA THR A 8 40.71 31.02 3.89
C THR A 8 39.67 32.13 3.69
N ARG A 9 38.74 32.25 4.65
CA ARG A 9 38.12 33.50 5.17
C ARG A 9 36.68 33.26 5.66
N ARG A 10 36.56 32.54 6.77
CA ARG A 10 35.64 32.95 7.86
C ARG A 10 36.38 32.73 9.17
N LEU A 11 37.30 33.66 9.44
CA LEU A 11 37.99 33.78 10.71
C LEU A 11 37.23 34.79 11.58
N LEU A 12 37.00 34.39 12.83
CA LEU A 12 36.86 35.20 14.05
C LEU A 12 35.47 35.86 14.24
N VAL A 13 34.80 35.83 15.40
CA VAL A 13 35.22 35.85 16.81
C VAL A 13 34.11 35.23 17.67
N GLY A 14 34.45 34.47 18.71
CA GLY A 14 33.49 33.99 19.71
C GLY A 14 34.12 33.22 20.87
N ALA A 15 35.01 33.90 21.60
CA ALA A 15 35.48 33.67 22.98
C ALA A 15 35.78 32.24 23.50
N ILE A 16 37.04 32.10 23.90
CA ILE A 16 37.61 31.05 24.75
C ILE A 16 36.90 31.01 26.11
N GLY A 17 36.53 29.80 26.55
CA GLY A 17 36.25 29.49 27.94
C GLY A 17 36.82 28.12 28.28
N ALA A 18 38.10 28.08 28.66
CA ALA A 18 38.69 26.88 29.26
C ALA A 18 38.25 26.81 30.73
N GLY A 19 37.47 25.79 31.07
CA GLY A 19 37.07 25.48 32.44
C GLY A 19 36.83 23.99 32.57
N ALA A 20 37.87 23.25 32.95
CA ALA A 20 37.72 21.87 33.42
C ALA A 20 37.04 21.92 34.80
N LEU A 21 35.80 21.43 34.87
CA LEU A 21 35.13 21.10 36.13
C LEU A 21 34.57 19.69 36.03
N SER A 22 35.12 18.83 36.88
CA SER A 22 34.65 17.48 37.14
C SER A 22 33.22 17.47 37.67
N GLY A 23 32.39 16.58 37.11
CA GLY A 23 31.23 15.97 37.78
C GLY A 23 29.96 16.82 37.87
N THR A 24 28.94 16.45 37.09
CA THR A 24 27.61 16.01 37.57
C THR A 24 26.71 15.67 36.37
N LEU A 25 26.19 14.44 36.38
CA LEU A 25 24.86 13.98 35.97
C LEU A 25 24.10 14.69 34.81
N LEU A 26 23.52 13.82 33.95
CA LEU A 26 22.36 14.03 33.08
C LEU A 26 22.64 14.60 31.69
N CYS A 27 22.86 13.69 30.74
CA CYS A 27 21.96 13.56 29.60
C CYS A 27 22.32 12.26 28.89
N ALA A 28 21.59 11.20 29.23
CA ALA A 28 21.43 10.10 28.29
C ALA A 28 20.83 10.72 27.03
N THR A 29 21.67 11.03 26.04
CA THR A 29 21.20 11.14 24.66
C THR A 29 20.85 9.71 24.27
N ALA A 30 19.67 9.28 24.72
CA ALA A 30 18.91 8.23 24.10
C ALA A 30 18.78 8.65 22.65
N GLY A 31 19.76 8.24 21.83
CA GLY A 31 19.51 8.07 20.42
C GLY A 31 18.31 7.17 20.39
N THR A 32 17.15 7.72 20.04
CA THR A 32 16.04 6.91 19.61
C THR A 32 16.57 6.20 18.38
N ALA A 33 17.13 5.00 18.58
CA ALA A 33 17.27 4.03 17.53
C ALA A 33 15.83 3.79 17.06
N VAL A 34 15.40 4.54 16.05
CA VAL A 34 14.22 4.21 15.28
C VAL A 34 14.58 2.86 14.69
N ALA A 35 14.11 1.78 15.32
CA ALA A 35 14.27 0.45 14.76
C ALA A 35 13.68 0.52 13.35
N GLU A 36 14.49 0.23 12.33
CA GLU A 36 13.98 0.07 10.99
C GLU A 36 12.82 -0.93 11.07
N PRO A 37 11.66 -0.63 10.43
CA PRO A 37 10.56 -1.56 10.42
C PRO A 37 11.06 -2.92 9.95
N PRO A 38 10.58 -4.02 10.57
CA PRO A 38 11.04 -5.35 10.20
C PRO A 38 10.89 -5.54 8.68
N PRO A 39 11.87 -6.19 8.03
CA PRO A 39 11.82 -6.39 6.59
C PRO A 39 10.53 -7.14 6.23
N ARG A 40 9.91 -6.73 5.12
CA ARG A 40 8.68 -7.34 4.64
C ARG A 40 8.90 -8.83 4.34
N PRO A 41 7.89 -9.71 4.55
CA PRO A 41 7.98 -11.09 4.09
C PRO A 41 8.38 -11.19 2.61
N PRO A 42 9.04 -12.29 2.19
CA PRO A 42 9.36 -12.52 0.78
C PRO A 42 8.08 -12.55 -0.07
N ASN A 43 8.17 -12.15 -1.34
CA ASN A 43 7.06 -12.12 -2.30
C ASN A 43 5.88 -11.22 -1.88
N CYS A 44 6.17 -10.14 -1.16
CA CYS A 44 5.18 -9.14 -0.75
C CYS A 44 5.52 -7.74 -1.28
N THR A 45 6.27 -7.65 -2.38
CA THR A 45 6.56 -6.37 -3.05
C THR A 45 5.32 -5.84 -3.78
N ALA A 46 5.39 -4.58 -4.24
CA ALA A 46 4.36 -4.04 -5.12
C ALA A 46 4.25 -4.84 -6.44
N ALA A 47 5.36 -5.36 -6.95
CA ALA A 47 5.40 -6.18 -8.16
C ALA A 47 4.65 -7.51 -7.96
N ASP A 48 4.79 -8.15 -6.79
CA ASP A 48 4.08 -9.41 -6.49
C ASP A 48 2.56 -9.22 -6.48
N MET A 49 2.11 -8.10 -5.92
CA MET A 49 0.68 -7.76 -5.86
C MET A 49 0.11 -7.35 -7.21
N ALA A 50 0.88 -6.60 -8.00
CA ALA A 50 0.51 -6.34 -9.39
C ALA A 50 0.41 -7.64 -10.20
N GLY A 51 1.34 -8.58 -10.00
CA GLY A 51 1.32 -9.90 -10.63
C GLY A 51 0.05 -10.70 -10.30
N VAL A 52 -0.32 -10.76 -9.01
CA VAL A 52 -1.57 -11.41 -8.59
C VAL A 52 -2.79 -10.70 -9.17
N ALA A 53 -2.83 -9.36 -9.13
CA ALA A 53 -3.95 -8.60 -9.70
C ALA A 53 -4.11 -8.86 -11.20
N ALA A 54 -3.01 -8.90 -11.95
CA ALA A 54 -3.01 -9.22 -13.37
C ALA A 54 -3.53 -10.64 -13.64
N GLY A 55 -3.12 -11.62 -12.84
CA GLY A 55 -3.63 -13.00 -12.93
C GLY A 55 -5.14 -13.09 -12.68
N VAL A 56 -5.64 -12.41 -11.64
CA VAL A 56 -7.08 -12.34 -11.36
C VAL A 56 -7.85 -11.67 -12.50
N ALA A 57 -7.32 -10.58 -13.06
CA ALA A 57 -7.95 -9.88 -14.19
C ALA A 57 -8.00 -10.76 -15.45
N ALA A 58 -6.94 -11.52 -15.73
CA ALA A 58 -6.91 -12.47 -16.84
C ALA A 58 -7.95 -13.59 -16.65
N ALA A 59 -8.02 -14.18 -15.45
CA ALA A 59 -8.99 -15.22 -15.13
C ALA A 59 -10.44 -14.70 -15.24
N LEU A 60 -10.71 -13.50 -14.73
CA LEU A 60 -12.01 -12.84 -14.86
C LEU A 60 -12.36 -12.61 -16.33
N SER A 61 -11.43 -12.13 -17.16
CA SER A 61 -11.65 -11.91 -18.58
C SER A 61 -12.05 -13.22 -19.28
N THR A 62 -11.32 -14.30 -19.05
CA THR A 62 -11.69 -15.63 -19.59
C THR A 62 -13.06 -16.06 -19.12
N TYR A 63 -13.37 -15.91 -17.82
CA TYR A 63 -14.65 -16.29 -17.25
C TYR A 63 -15.82 -15.52 -17.89
N LEU A 64 -15.69 -14.20 -18.07
CA LEU A 64 -16.72 -13.39 -18.72
C LEU A 64 -16.95 -13.80 -20.18
N TYR A 65 -15.91 -14.17 -20.93
CA TYR A 65 -16.09 -14.67 -22.28
C TYR A 65 -16.79 -16.04 -22.36
N THR A 66 -16.71 -16.86 -21.31
CA THR A 66 -17.46 -18.12 -21.23
C THR A 66 -18.84 -17.99 -20.57
N HIS A 67 -19.14 -16.83 -19.98
CA HIS A 67 -20.41 -16.51 -19.33
C HIS A 67 -21.05 -15.29 -20.02
N PRO A 68 -21.63 -15.46 -21.22
CA PRO A 68 -22.12 -14.34 -22.03
C PRO A 68 -23.24 -13.54 -21.34
N ASP A 69 -24.06 -14.18 -20.52
CA ASP A 69 -25.13 -13.52 -19.76
C ASP A 69 -24.55 -12.58 -18.70
N LEU A 70 -23.54 -13.03 -17.94
CA LEU A 70 -22.84 -12.21 -16.95
C LEU A 70 -22.06 -11.07 -17.59
N ASN A 71 -21.41 -11.35 -18.72
CA ASN A 71 -20.69 -10.32 -19.48
C ASN A 71 -21.65 -9.26 -20.03
N GLY A 72 -22.80 -9.69 -20.56
CA GLY A 72 -23.88 -8.80 -20.99
C GLY A 72 -24.43 -7.96 -19.85
N PHE A 73 -24.66 -8.58 -18.69
CA PHE A 73 -25.11 -7.90 -17.48
C PHE A 73 -24.13 -6.78 -17.06
N TYR A 74 -22.86 -7.09 -16.85
CA TYR A 74 -21.86 -6.08 -16.47
C TYR A 74 -21.67 -5.01 -17.55
N THR A 75 -21.73 -5.37 -18.83
CA THR A 75 -21.66 -4.39 -19.94
C THR A 75 -22.84 -3.44 -19.91
N GLY A 76 -24.05 -3.94 -19.64
CA GLY A 76 -25.27 -3.12 -19.57
C GLY A 76 -25.34 -2.17 -18.37
N LEU A 77 -24.59 -2.44 -17.29
CA LEU A 77 -24.56 -1.55 -16.11
C LEU A 77 -23.97 -0.16 -16.42
N GLN A 78 -23.21 -0.01 -17.51
CA GLN A 78 -22.59 1.27 -17.87
C GLN A 78 -23.61 2.39 -18.13
N ASP A 79 -24.83 2.03 -18.53
CA ASP A 79 -25.92 2.95 -18.88
C ASP A 79 -26.96 3.09 -17.75
N GLN A 80 -26.78 2.37 -16.64
CA GLN A 80 -27.73 2.35 -15.52
C GLN A 80 -27.55 3.53 -14.55
N PRO A 81 -28.64 4.05 -13.96
CA PRO A 81 -28.57 4.96 -12.83
C PRO A 81 -27.78 4.35 -11.67
N LYS A 82 -26.85 5.11 -11.08
CA LYS A 82 -25.95 4.60 -10.02
C LYS A 82 -26.68 4.11 -8.77
N ASP A 83 -27.87 4.66 -8.50
CA ASP A 83 -28.75 4.27 -7.41
C ASP A 83 -29.42 2.90 -7.64
N GLN A 84 -29.57 2.46 -8.89
CA GLN A 84 -30.15 1.16 -9.26
C GLN A 84 -29.11 0.02 -9.36
N ILE A 85 -27.85 0.33 -9.70
CA ILE A 85 -26.80 -0.69 -9.89
C ILE A 85 -26.72 -1.70 -8.74
N ARG A 86 -26.87 -1.25 -7.49
CA ARG A 86 -26.78 -2.15 -6.32
C ARG A 86 -27.91 -3.17 -6.31
N GLU A 87 -29.13 -2.74 -6.60
CA GLU A 87 -30.31 -3.60 -6.62
C GLU A 87 -30.22 -4.60 -7.78
N ASP A 88 -29.84 -4.13 -8.97
CA ASP A 88 -29.67 -4.97 -10.16
C ASP A 88 -28.64 -6.08 -9.93
N VAL A 89 -27.48 -5.75 -9.33
CA VAL A 89 -26.44 -6.72 -8.99
C VAL A 89 -26.94 -7.74 -7.98
N GLN A 90 -27.70 -7.32 -6.97
CA GLN A 90 -28.28 -8.24 -5.99
C GLN A 90 -29.29 -9.18 -6.64
N GLN A 91 -30.19 -8.66 -7.46
CA GLN A 91 -31.18 -9.47 -8.16
C GLN A 91 -30.52 -10.47 -9.10
N TYR A 92 -29.49 -10.05 -9.84
CA TYR A 92 -28.76 -10.92 -10.74
C TYR A 92 -28.10 -12.09 -10.00
N PHE A 93 -27.35 -11.83 -8.92
CA PHE A 93 -26.66 -12.91 -8.20
C PHE A 93 -27.59 -13.76 -7.31
N ASN A 94 -28.75 -13.24 -6.90
CA ASN A 94 -29.80 -14.07 -6.28
C ASN A 94 -30.33 -15.12 -7.27
N ALA A 95 -30.41 -14.79 -8.56
CA ALA A 95 -30.78 -15.74 -9.62
C ALA A 95 -29.60 -16.62 -10.07
N ASN A 96 -28.37 -16.12 -9.96
CA ASN A 96 -27.14 -16.78 -10.43
C ASN A 96 -26.12 -17.01 -9.29
N PRO A 97 -26.45 -17.80 -8.24
CA PRO A 97 -25.57 -17.97 -7.07
C PRO A 97 -24.26 -18.70 -7.40
N GLN A 98 -24.25 -19.54 -8.44
CA GLN A 98 -23.04 -20.21 -8.89
C GLN A 98 -22.02 -19.21 -9.46
N GLU A 99 -22.46 -18.27 -10.29
CA GLU A 99 -21.58 -17.25 -10.85
C GLU A 99 -21.02 -16.32 -9.76
N GLN A 100 -21.82 -16.03 -8.73
CA GLN A 100 -21.32 -15.32 -7.56
C GLN A 100 -20.15 -16.06 -6.90
N SER A 101 -20.34 -17.36 -6.62
CA SER A 101 -19.31 -18.21 -6.03
C SER A 101 -18.06 -18.28 -6.90
N ASP A 102 -18.21 -18.39 -8.22
CA ASP A 102 -17.08 -18.42 -9.15
C ASP A 102 -16.30 -17.10 -9.13
N LEU A 103 -16.99 -15.95 -9.13
CA LEU A 103 -16.35 -14.64 -8.99
C LEU A 103 -15.69 -14.45 -7.62
N GLU A 104 -16.23 -15.06 -6.55
CA GLU A 104 -15.59 -15.13 -5.24
C GLU A 104 -14.30 -15.94 -5.29
N ASN A 105 -14.28 -17.07 -5.99
CA ASN A 105 -13.10 -17.89 -6.20
C ASN A 105 -12.04 -17.17 -7.04
N ILE A 106 -12.44 -16.52 -8.14
CA ILE A 106 -11.54 -15.76 -9.03
C ILE A 106 -10.81 -14.65 -8.26
N ARG A 107 -11.46 -14.00 -7.29
CA ARG A 107 -10.86 -12.91 -6.50
C ARG A 107 -10.08 -13.37 -5.27
N GLN A 108 -10.16 -14.64 -4.87
CA GLN A 108 -9.46 -15.14 -3.67
C GLN A 108 -7.96 -14.83 -3.64
N PRO A 109 -7.19 -14.98 -4.75
CA PRO A 109 -5.75 -14.70 -4.71
C PRO A 109 -5.41 -13.28 -4.24
N LEU A 110 -6.27 -12.29 -4.53
CA LEU A 110 -6.12 -10.91 -4.05
C LEU A 110 -6.38 -10.78 -2.55
N ALA A 111 -7.33 -11.53 -2.00
CA ALA A 111 -7.57 -11.57 -0.55
C ALA A 111 -6.39 -12.25 0.16
N ASP A 112 -5.93 -13.38 -0.37
CA ASP A 112 -4.82 -14.16 0.20
C ASP A 112 -3.52 -13.36 0.26
N ILE A 113 -3.15 -12.67 -0.83
CA ILE A 113 -1.94 -11.84 -0.84
C ILE A 113 -2.06 -10.65 0.11
N ARG A 114 -3.24 -10.05 0.22
CA ARG A 114 -3.47 -8.94 1.15
C ARG A 114 -3.30 -9.38 2.59
N GLN A 115 -3.89 -10.53 2.94
CA GLN A 115 -3.82 -11.11 4.28
C GLN A 115 -2.39 -11.54 4.62
N ARG A 116 -1.71 -12.27 3.72
CA ARG A 116 -0.35 -12.77 3.97
C ARG A 116 0.69 -11.66 4.05
N CYS A 117 0.51 -10.58 3.28
CA CYS A 117 1.44 -9.46 3.20
C CYS A 117 1.05 -8.28 4.11
N GLN A 118 -0.02 -8.42 4.90
CA GLN A 118 -0.53 -7.40 5.82
C GLN A 118 -0.77 -6.04 5.14
N TRP A 119 -1.30 -6.06 3.92
CA TRP A 119 -1.62 -4.85 3.18
C TRP A 119 -2.94 -4.26 3.70
N THR A 120 -2.85 -3.32 4.63
CA THR A 120 -4.01 -2.56 5.09
C THR A 120 -4.56 -1.72 3.94
N PRO A 121 -5.86 -1.77 3.64
CA PRO A 121 -6.49 -0.83 2.72
C PRO A 121 -6.23 0.60 3.22
N LEU A 122 -5.75 1.48 2.33
CA LEU A 122 -5.46 2.89 2.64
C LEU A 122 -6.68 3.66 3.20
N LEU A 123 -7.88 3.09 3.10
CA LEU A 123 -9.10 3.61 3.69
C LEU A 123 -9.06 3.70 5.24
N GLY A 124 -8.12 3.01 5.91
CA GLY A 124 -7.87 3.16 7.35
C GLY A 124 -6.95 4.32 7.75
N GLN A 125 -6.31 5.00 6.78
CA GLN A 125 -5.34 6.08 7.04
C GLN A 125 -5.89 7.49 6.82
N VAL A 126 -7.11 7.63 6.29
CA VAL A 126 -7.78 8.92 6.12
C VAL A 126 -8.19 9.55 7.48
N GLY A 127 -8.07 8.79 8.59
CA GLY A 127 -8.33 9.28 9.95
C GLY A 127 -7.11 9.79 10.72
N ALA A 128 -5.91 9.77 10.12
CA ALA A 128 -4.67 10.19 10.77
C ALA A 128 -4.09 11.45 10.11
N THR A 129 -4.81 12.56 10.22
CA THR A 129 -4.24 13.91 10.06
C THR A 129 -4.66 14.72 11.28
N PRO A 130 -3.72 15.37 12.01
CA PRO A 130 -4.04 16.17 13.19
C PRO A 130 -4.92 17.40 12.87
#